data_AF-A0AAE0T5J4-F1
#
_entry.id   AF-A0AAE0T5J4-F1
#
_cell.length_a   1.000
_cell.length_b   1.000
_cell.length_c   1.000
_cell.angle_alpha   90.00
_cell.angle_beta   90.00
_cell.angle_gamma   90.00
#
_symmetry.space_group_name_H-M   'P 1'
#
loop_
_entity.id
_entity.type
_entity.pdbx_description
1 polymer ?
#
loop_
_entity_poly.entity_id
_entity_poly.type
_entity_poly.pdbx_seq_one_letter_code
_entity_poly.pdbx_strand_id
1 'polypeptide(L)'
;MEKTALLTDIHANLEALQACIRHAEERDVKRFVFMGDLVGYGADPAAVLNTVMRFAAEGHAVLLGNHGEAVLSVPRFFNEVAREAVLWTQRQLLEMHLNFLRSLPLFVSPDEDVFISHSGAWEPEKWHYVDDEMLRRAHSKPALMQLRPGGIIDNFMVGERLFSGGTAYLYRVTHPDYDFPLLMKVPRLGPDQPTAAMISFETECMIMPRLYGPHCPRCVGVGNLQSIPYIVFEQVEGVQLTDLIKHEGMTVEQTVQIGISIAKACHALHRQDVLHLDIKPDNIILKDSGDVVLIDFGFSCHHHLPDLFQEEQRSAVGSPPYIAPEQVMGIRNNAKSDQFALGVTLYEMLTGQLPYGFPETQKEMESRIWLEVTPPRSLRPDCPPWLQEIILTCLRIDPNKRFATSALIANALNYPDTVTLTELASRQVVPGFWQQIKATWRRQQRVSSLTVKLKKAPSIQINHAPLILAAVDINHPDVLLQDAVGEAVNRALRRHPHSRLTCLSIVTNNVGEESAESSESVRHHQTLQALQRWVRRSELPEERCTLHVFEDSDPAGRIVKYAVNNHVDVIIVGGTRKQHYLLGLGRSNMTRIVEEAPCSVHIIRVPL
;
A
#
# COMPACT_ATOMS: atom_id res chain seq x y z
N MET A 1 -36.87 -13.54 -26.04
CA MET A 1 -36.36 -12.64 -24.96
C MET A 1 -37.55 -11.90 -24.40
N GLU A 2 -37.72 -11.93 -23.08
CA GLU A 2 -38.69 -11.11 -22.39
C GLU A 2 -38.31 -9.64 -22.59
N LYS A 3 -39.26 -8.80 -23.03
CA LYS A 3 -38.98 -7.38 -23.29
C LYS A 3 -39.29 -6.56 -22.05
N THR A 4 -38.34 -5.70 -21.68
CA THR A 4 -38.46 -4.77 -20.56
C THR A 4 -38.55 -3.34 -21.09
N ALA A 5 -39.54 -2.57 -20.63
CA ALA A 5 -39.62 -1.13 -20.88
C ALA A 5 -38.97 -0.37 -19.71
N LEU A 6 -38.03 0.51 -20.04
CA LEU A 6 -37.44 1.47 -19.11
C LEU A 6 -38.11 2.83 -19.34
N LEU A 7 -38.76 3.37 -18.31
CA LEU A 7 -39.43 4.67 -18.35
C LEU A 7 -38.75 5.59 -17.34
N THR A 8 -38.13 6.67 -17.84
CA THR A 8 -37.36 7.64 -17.03
C THR A 8 -37.85 9.07 -17.21
N ASP A 9 -37.64 9.91 -16.20
CA ASP A 9 -37.83 11.37 -16.19
C ASP A 9 -39.22 11.83 -16.69
N ILE A 10 -40.25 11.21 -16.11
CA ILE A 10 -41.67 11.49 -16.42
C ILE A 10 -42.08 12.89 -15.96
N HIS A 11 -41.48 13.42 -14.90
CA HIS A 11 -41.73 14.73 -14.29
C HIS A 11 -43.21 15.09 -14.19
N ALA A 12 -44.06 14.19 -13.67
CA ALA A 12 -45.51 14.43 -13.54
C ALA A 12 -46.25 14.69 -14.87
N ASN A 13 -45.74 14.22 -16.01
CA ASN A 13 -46.40 14.28 -17.32
C ASN A 13 -47.22 13.01 -17.58
N LEU A 14 -48.54 13.10 -17.31
CA LEU A 14 -49.44 11.95 -17.40
C LEU A 14 -49.64 11.47 -18.85
N GLU A 15 -49.77 12.39 -19.80
CA GLU A 15 -50.02 12.08 -21.21
C GLU A 15 -48.83 11.35 -21.84
N ALA A 16 -47.60 11.80 -21.53
CA ALA A 16 -46.39 11.14 -21.98
C ALA A 16 -46.29 9.73 -21.38
N LEU A 17 -46.55 9.59 -20.08
CA LEU A 17 -46.55 8.28 -19.41
C LEU A 17 -47.54 7.31 -20.07
N GLN A 18 -48.78 7.75 -20.29
CA GLN A 18 -49.82 6.92 -20.93
C GLN A 18 -49.48 6.56 -22.38
N ALA A 19 -48.88 7.48 -23.14
CA ALA A 19 -48.44 7.19 -24.50
C ALA A 19 -47.32 6.14 -24.52
N CYS A 20 -46.33 6.26 -23.63
CA CYS A 20 -45.23 5.30 -23.52
C CYS A 20 -45.71 3.91 -23.07
N ILE A 21 -46.64 3.85 -22.11
CA ILE A 21 -47.22 2.58 -21.66
C ILE A 21 -47.96 1.89 -22.80
N ARG A 22 -48.85 2.60 -23.52
CA ARG A 22 -49.57 2.02 -24.68
C ARG A 22 -48.61 1.50 -25.75
N HIS A 23 -47.55 2.26 -26.05
CA HIS A 23 -46.54 1.86 -27.02
C HIS A 23 -45.77 0.59 -26.61
N ALA A 24 -45.50 0.44 -25.31
CA ALA A 24 -44.86 -0.73 -24.74
C ALA A 24 -45.80 -1.96 -24.76
N GLU A 25 -47.07 -1.77 -24.42
CA GLU A 25 -48.11 -2.80 -24.49
C GLU A 25 -48.31 -3.32 -25.92
N GLU A 26 -48.35 -2.42 -26.92
CA GLU A 26 -48.40 -2.77 -28.35
C GLU A 26 -47.19 -3.59 -28.82
N ARG A 27 -46.07 -3.55 -28.08
CA ARG A 27 -44.82 -4.26 -28.40
C ARG A 27 -44.64 -5.56 -27.61
N ASP A 28 -45.66 -5.98 -26.88
CA ASP A 28 -45.68 -7.18 -26.02
C ASP A 28 -44.59 -7.13 -24.93
N VAL A 29 -44.40 -5.94 -24.33
CA VAL A 29 -43.55 -5.77 -23.13
C VAL A 29 -44.23 -6.45 -21.95
N LYS A 30 -43.45 -7.24 -21.19
CA LYS A 30 -43.93 -7.98 -20.00
C LYS A 30 -43.43 -7.40 -18.68
N ARG A 31 -42.36 -6.60 -18.71
CA ARG A 31 -41.74 -6.01 -17.53
C ARG A 31 -41.58 -4.50 -17.70
N PHE A 32 -42.03 -3.74 -16.71
CA PHE A 32 -41.82 -2.30 -16.64
C PHE A 32 -40.83 -1.96 -15.54
N VAL A 33 -39.99 -0.96 -15.80
CA VAL A 33 -39.12 -0.33 -14.82
C VAL A 33 -39.33 1.16 -14.89
N PHE A 34 -39.84 1.72 -13.81
CA PHE A 34 -40.03 3.17 -13.65
C PHE A 34 -38.87 3.73 -12.84
N MET A 35 -38.14 4.66 -13.41
CA MET A 35 -36.98 5.29 -12.80
C MET A 35 -36.97 6.78 -13.14
N GLY A 36 -35.97 7.53 -12.67
CA GLY A 36 -35.96 8.96 -12.95
C GLY A 36 -36.89 9.76 -12.05
N ASP A 37 -37.06 11.02 -12.38
CA ASP A 37 -37.99 11.90 -11.68
C ASP A 37 -39.44 11.58 -12.08
N LEU A 38 -40.13 10.73 -11.31
CA LEU A 38 -41.55 10.40 -11.53
C LEU A 38 -42.47 11.60 -11.28
N VAL A 39 -42.13 12.38 -10.27
CA VAL A 39 -42.74 13.67 -9.93
C VAL A 39 -41.76 14.78 -10.30
N GLY A 40 -42.26 15.99 -10.53
CA GLY A 40 -41.41 17.07 -11.02
C GLY A 40 -42.18 18.33 -11.37
N TYR A 41 -41.73 19.01 -12.41
CA TYR A 41 -42.29 20.28 -12.87
C TYR A 41 -43.58 20.16 -13.70
N GLY A 42 -44.08 18.95 -13.96
CA GLY A 42 -45.33 18.72 -14.69
C GLY A 42 -46.59 18.83 -13.83
N ALA A 43 -47.75 18.79 -14.48
CA ALA A 43 -49.02 19.19 -13.89
C ALA A 43 -49.68 18.13 -13.01
N ASP A 44 -49.38 16.84 -13.19
CA ASP A 44 -50.20 15.74 -12.65
C ASP A 44 -49.44 14.73 -11.77
N PRO A 45 -48.73 15.17 -10.70
CA PRO A 45 -47.86 14.29 -9.91
C PRO A 45 -48.64 13.16 -9.20
N ALA A 46 -49.87 13.44 -8.74
CA ALA A 46 -50.72 12.44 -8.10
C ALA A 46 -51.21 11.37 -9.09
N ALA A 47 -51.63 11.76 -10.30
CA ALA A 47 -52.14 10.81 -11.30
C ALA A 47 -51.03 9.92 -11.87
N VAL A 48 -49.83 10.48 -12.05
CA VAL A 48 -48.62 9.71 -12.40
C VAL A 48 -48.29 8.69 -11.31
N LEU A 49 -48.25 9.11 -10.04
CA LEU A 49 -47.96 8.17 -8.95
C LEU A 49 -49.03 7.09 -8.80
N ASN A 50 -50.32 7.41 -8.94
CA ASN A 50 -51.39 6.39 -8.94
C ASN A 50 -51.17 5.32 -10.03
N THR A 51 -50.74 5.76 -11.22
CA THR A 51 -50.44 4.85 -12.33
C THR A 51 -49.24 3.97 -11.97
N VAL A 52 -48.14 4.55 -11.51
CA VAL A 52 -46.92 3.81 -11.15
C VAL A 52 -47.14 2.87 -9.96
N MET A 53 -47.92 3.27 -8.97
CA MET A 53 -48.29 2.44 -7.81
C MET A 53 -49.03 1.17 -8.23
N ARG A 54 -49.88 1.23 -9.27
CA ARG A 54 -50.54 0.03 -9.82
C ARG A 54 -49.52 -0.94 -10.41
N PHE A 55 -48.57 -0.45 -11.19
CA PHE A 55 -47.51 -1.29 -11.75
C PHE A 55 -46.60 -1.88 -10.65
N ALA A 56 -46.28 -1.11 -9.62
CA ALA A 56 -45.55 -1.62 -8.45
C ALA A 56 -46.30 -2.76 -7.75
N ALA A 57 -47.63 -2.64 -7.59
CA ALA A 57 -48.46 -3.69 -7.01
C ALA A 57 -48.53 -4.96 -7.87
N GLU A 58 -48.31 -4.83 -9.18
CA GLU A 58 -48.22 -5.94 -10.15
C GLU A 58 -46.80 -6.57 -10.20
N GLY A 59 -45.87 -6.10 -9.37
CA GLY A 59 -44.51 -6.64 -9.26
C GLY A 59 -43.48 -5.98 -10.18
N HIS A 60 -43.82 -4.85 -10.81
CA HIS A 60 -42.88 -4.09 -11.62
C HIS A 60 -41.95 -3.23 -10.76
N ALA A 61 -40.75 -2.98 -11.28
CA ALA A 61 -39.74 -2.23 -10.56
C ALA A 61 -40.01 -0.72 -10.63
N VAL A 62 -39.90 -0.06 -9.47
CA VAL A 62 -40.01 1.39 -9.36
C VAL A 62 -38.89 1.90 -8.47
N LEU A 63 -38.15 2.89 -8.94
CA LEU A 63 -37.04 3.51 -8.22
C LEU A 63 -37.36 4.93 -7.78
N LEU A 64 -36.77 5.34 -6.65
CA LEU A 64 -36.86 6.71 -6.17
C LEU A 64 -35.93 7.62 -6.99
N GLY A 65 -36.50 8.69 -7.55
CA GLY A 65 -35.78 9.76 -8.25
C GLY A 65 -35.39 10.92 -7.34
N ASN A 66 -34.44 11.75 -7.79
CA ASN A 66 -33.94 12.93 -7.07
C ASN A 66 -35.05 13.91 -6.67
N HIS A 67 -36.02 14.17 -7.56
CA HIS A 67 -37.14 15.05 -7.26
C HIS A 67 -38.16 14.38 -6.31
N GLY A 68 -38.25 13.04 -6.32
CA GLY A 68 -39.02 12.29 -5.34
C GLY A 68 -38.42 12.42 -3.94
N GLU A 69 -37.10 12.30 -3.82
CA GLU A 69 -36.36 12.53 -2.58
C GLU A 69 -36.50 13.98 -2.08
N ALA A 70 -36.36 14.96 -2.98
CA ALA A 70 -36.51 16.37 -2.65
C ALA A 70 -37.91 16.72 -2.08
N VAL A 71 -38.97 16.04 -2.54
CA VAL A 71 -40.34 16.18 -2.02
C VAL A 71 -40.48 15.59 -0.60
N LEU A 72 -39.66 14.61 -0.24
CA LEU A 72 -39.63 14.01 1.10
C LEU A 72 -38.79 14.81 2.10
N SER A 73 -37.67 15.39 1.64
CA SER A 73 -36.79 16.23 2.44
C SER A 73 -36.23 17.39 1.61
N VAL A 74 -36.77 18.60 1.82
CA VAL A 74 -36.32 19.81 1.09
C VAL A 74 -34.88 20.16 1.48
N PRO A 75 -33.88 20.03 0.61
CA PRO A 75 -32.48 20.35 0.89
C PRO A 75 -32.27 21.85 1.15
N ARG A 76 -31.26 22.18 1.97
CA ARG A 76 -30.93 23.58 2.34
C ARG A 76 -30.37 24.43 1.18
N PHE A 77 -29.91 23.82 0.09
CA PHE A 77 -29.16 24.48 -0.98
C PHE A 77 -29.88 24.46 -2.35
N PHE A 78 -31.18 24.76 -2.39
CA PHE A 78 -31.89 24.98 -3.66
C PHE A 78 -31.93 26.45 -4.07
N ASN A 79 -31.93 26.70 -5.38
CA ASN A 79 -32.37 27.98 -5.91
C ASN A 79 -33.88 28.17 -5.66
N GLU A 80 -34.33 29.42 -5.67
CA GLU A 80 -35.69 29.78 -5.26
C GLU A 80 -36.78 29.09 -6.11
N VAL A 81 -36.55 28.96 -7.43
CA VAL A 81 -37.49 28.35 -8.39
C VAL A 81 -37.64 26.84 -8.16
N ALA A 82 -36.53 26.11 -7.95
CA ALA A 82 -36.57 24.68 -7.67
C ALA A 82 -37.27 24.37 -6.34
N ARG A 83 -37.04 25.21 -5.32
CA ARG A 83 -37.71 25.08 -4.02
C ARG A 83 -39.22 25.27 -4.14
N GLU A 84 -39.68 26.25 -4.92
CA GLU A 84 -41.10 26.49 -5.15
C GLU A 84 -41.78 25.32 -5.88
N ALA A 85 -41.11 24.73 -6.89
CA ALA A 85 -41.62 23.56 -7.61
C ALA A 85 -41.78 22.32 -6.72
N VAL A 86 -40.80 22.06 -5.85
CA VAL A 86 -40.85 20.96 -4.86
C VAL A 86 -41.99 21.18 -3.87
N LEU A 87 -42.13 22.40 -3.33
CA LEU A 87 -43.22 22.73 -2.40
C LEU A 87 -44.59 22.68 -3.07
N TRP A 88 -44.70 23.08 -4.33
CA TRP A 88 -45.93 22.95 -5.11
C TRP A 88 -46.30 21.48 -5.29
N THR A 89 -45.33 20.64 -5.70
CA THR A 89 -45.51 19.19 -5.87
C THR A 89 -45.97 18.53 -4.58
N GLN A 90 -45.36 18.87 -3.45
CA GLN A 90 -45.71 18.34 -2.13
C GLN A 90 -47.17 18.64 -1.75
N ARG A 91 -47.72 19.80 -2.15
CA ARG A 91 -49.13 20.16 -1.91
C ARG A 91 -50.12 19.37 -2.77
N GLN A 92 -49.68 18.80 -3.89
CA GLN A 92 -50.52 17.98 -4.77
C GLN A 92 -50.58 16.51 -4.34
N LEU A 93 -49.75 16.08 -3.39
CA LEU A 93 -49.62 14.68 -2.99
C LEU A 93 -50.37 14.37 -1.69
N LEU A 94 -51.05 13.22 -1.68
CA LEU A 94 -51.66 12.64 -0.49
C LEU A 94 -50.61 11.87 0.33
N GLU A 95 -50.91 11.61 1.61
CA GLU A 95 -50.03 10.87 2.51
C GLU A 95 -49.67 9.47 1.95
N MET A 96 -50.61 8.80 1.27
CA MET A 96 -50.33 7.53 0.60
C MET A 96 -49.26 7.64 -0.50
N HIS A 97 -49.21 8.75 -1.24
CA HIS A 97 -48.20 8.99 -2.27
C HIS A 97 -46.83 9.25 -1.65
N LEU A 98 -46.79 10.02 -0.56
CA LEU A 98 -45.55 10.27 0.19
C LEU A 98 -45.01 8.99 0.82
N ASN A 99 -45.87 8.16 1.39
CA ASN A 99 -45.48 6.86 1.93
C ASN A 99 -44.98 5.90 0.86
N PHE A 100 -45.62 5.91 -0.32
CA PHE A 100 -45.13 5.16 -1.48
C PHE A 100 -43.72 5.63 -1.86
N LEU A 101 -43.49 6.94 -2.06
CA LEU A 101 -42.16 7.48 -2.38
C LEU A 101 -41.11 7.11 -1.32
N ARG A 102 -41.44 7.17 -0.02
CA ARG A 102 -40.54 6.75 1.07
C ARG A 102 -40.17 5.27 1.01
N SER A 103 -41.06 4.43 0.48
CA SER A 103 -40.84 2.99 0.38
C SER A 103 -40.04 2.56 -0.86
N LEU A 104 -39.85 3.47 -1.82
CA LEU A 104 -39.16 3.16 -3.05
C LEU A 104 -37.64 3.01 -2.81
N PRO A 105 -37.01 1.96 -3.36
CA PRO A 105 -35.58 1.79 -3.28
C PRO A 105 -34.86 2.72 -4.27
N LEU A 106 -33.58 3.00 -4.00
CA LEU A 106 -32.69 3.76 -4.91
C LEU A 106 -32.12 2.88 -6.05
N PHE A 107 -32.20 1.55 -5.90
CA PHE A 107 -31.76 0.56 -6.89
C PHE A 107 -32.54 -0.76 -6.75
N VAL A 108 -32.53 -1.55 -7.81
CA VAL A 108 -33.11 -2.90 -7.88
C VAL A 108 -32.23 -3.80 -8.73
N SER A 109 -32.13 -5.08 -8.35
CA SER A 109 -31.48 -6.11 -9.17
C SER A 109 -32.56 -7.12 -9.59
N PRO A 110 -33.23 -6.90 -10.73
CA PRO A 110 -34.31 -7.79 -11.15
C PRO A 110 -33.84 -9.21 -11.45
N ASP A 111 -32.57 -9.41 -11.85
CA ASP A 111 -31.93 -10.71 -12.11
C ASP A 111 -30.45 -10.68 -11.65
N GLU A 112 -29.75 -11.83 -11.62
CA GLU A 112 -28.34 -11.93 -11.15
C GLU A 112 -27.35 -11.09 -11.98
N ASP A 113 -27.65 -10.90 -13.27
CA ASP A 113 -26.76 -10.22 -14.23
C ASP A 113 -27.19 -8.77 -14.56
N VAL A 114 -28.32 -8.30 -14.03
CA VAL A 114 -28.90 -7.00 -14.38
C VAL A 114 -29.14 -6.17 -13.12
N PHE A 115 -28.41 -5.05 -13.03
CA PHE A 115 -28.54 -4.06 -11.98
C PHE A 115 -29.12 -2.76 -12.54
N ILE A 116 -30.11 -2.19 -11.85
CA ILE A 116 -30.77 -0.96 -12.28
C ILE A 116 -30.79 0.04 -11.10
N SER A 117 -30.28 1.24 -11.35
CA SER A 117 -30.31 2.35 -10.38
C SER A 117 -30.77 3.64 -11.07
N HIS A 118 -31.37 4.55 -10.30
CA HIS A 118 -31.68 5.89 -10.78
C HIS A 118 -30.38 6.67 -11.02
N SER A 119 -30.28 7.29 -12.19
CA SER A 119 -29.16 8.15 -12.56
C SER A 119 -29.61 9.32 -13.44
N GLY A 120 -29.55 10.56 -12.96
CA GLY A 120 -29.63 11.77 -13.80
C GLY A 120 -28.30 12.16 -14.47
N ALA A 121 -28.23 12.51 -15.75
CA ALA A 121 -26.93 12.78 -16.41
C ALA A 121 -26.10 13.99 -15.89
N TRP A 122 -26.54 14.66 -14.82
CA TRP A 122 -25.93 15.82 -14.20
C TRP A 122 -25.13 15.40 -12.95
N GLU A 123 -23.81 15.69 -12.92
CA GLU A 123 -22.83 15.35 -11.86
C GLU A 123 -22.99 13.96 -11.22
N PRO A 124 -22.84 12.87 -12.00
CA PRO A 124 -22.93 11.49 -11.50
C PRO A 124 -21.99 11.19 -10.32
N GLU A 125 -20.87 11.92 -10.19
CA GLU A 125 -19.90 11.83 -9.11
C GLU A 125 -20.45 12.17 -7.71
N LYS A 126 -21.63 12.80 -7.62
CA LYS A 126 -22.29 13.10 -6.33
C LYS A 126 -23.17 11.97 -5.83
N TRP A 127 -23.25 10.85 -6.53
CA TRP A 127 -24.19 9.78 -6.15
C TRP A 127 -23.49 8.64 -5.45
N HIS A 128 -23.40 8.80 -4.15
CA HIS A 128 -22.76 7.86 -3.24
C HIS A 128 -23.44 6.46 -3.28
N TYR A 129 -24.68 6.31 -3.75
CA TYR A 129 -25.32 5.00 -3.87
C TYR A 129 -25.05 4.27 -5.20
N VAL A 130 -24.61 4.99 -6.25
CA VAL A 130 -24.26 4.41 -7.56
C VAL A 130 -22.80 3.96 -7.57
N ASP A 131 -21.89 4.74 -7.00
CA ASP A 131 -20.48 4.35 -6.86
C ASP A 131 -20.24 3.50 -5.61
N ASP A 132 -20.67 3.95 -4.44
CA ASP A 132 -20.15 3.44 -3.18
C ASP A 132 -20.80 2.10 -2.81
N GLU A 133 -22.12 1.91 -2.99
CA GLU A 133 -22.74 0.60 -2.72
C GLU A 133 -22.54 -0.43 -3.84
N MET A 134 -22.38 -0.01 -5.11
CA MET A 134 -22.08 -0.91 -6.23
C MET A 134 -20.61 -1.36 -6.21
N LEU A 135 -19.66 -0.47 -5.90
CA LEU A 135 -18.26 -0.87 -5.64
C LEU A 135 -18.16 -1.66 -4.33
N ARG A 136 -18.84 -1.26 -3.24
CA ARG A 136 -18.86 -2.06 -2.00
C ARG A 136 -19.53 -3.42 -2.20
N ARG A 137 -20.67 -3.55 -2.88
CA ARG A 137 -21.29 -4.89 -3.06
C ARG A 137 -20.64 -5.72 -4.16
N ALA A 138 -20.07 -5.12 -5.21
CA ALA A 138 -19.31 -5.87 -6.23
C ALA A 138 -17.90 -6.26 -5.75
N HIS A 139 -17.27 -5.47 -4.87
CA HIS A 139 -15.89 -5.71 -4.41
C HIS A 139 -15.76 -6.12 -2.93
N SER A 140 -16.74 -5.91 -2.04
CA SER A 140 -16.59 -6.25 -0.61
C SER A 140 -17.36 -7.50 -0.17
N LYS A 141 -18.49 -7.87 -0.80
CA LYS A 141 -19.19 -9.13 -0.45
C LYS A 141 -18.68 -10.36 -1.22
N PRO A 142 -18.45 -10.32 -2.54
CA PRO A 142 -17.88 -11.44 -3.30
C PRO A 142 -16.44 -11.73 -2.89
N ALA A 143 -15.60 -10.70 -2.75
CA ALA A 143 -14.19 -10.85 -2.43
C ALA A 143 -13.91 -11.42 -1.03
N LEU A 144 -14.61 -10.93 0.01
CA LEU A 144 -14.51 -11.49 1.37
C LEU A 144 -15.22 -12.84 1.50
N MET A 145 -16.16 -13.18 0.60
CA MET A 145 -16.69 -14.54 0.48
C MET A 145 -15.69 -15.50 -0.18
N GLN A 146 -14.90 -15.03 -1.15
CA GLN A 146 -13.85 -15.84 -1.82
C GLN A 146 -12.68 -16.17 -0.88
N LEU A 147 -12.39 -15.33 0.12
CA LEU A 147 -11.38 -15.61 1.15
C LEU A 147 -11.86 -16.56 2.27
N ARG A 148 -13.09 -17.09 2.17
CA ARG A 148 -13.55 -18.15 3.08
C ARG A 148 -13.02 -19.50 2.62
N PRO A 149 -12.83 -20.46 3.55
CA PRO A 149 -12.55 -21.84 3.16
C PRO A 149 -13.56 -22.35 2.12
N GLY A 150 -13.05 -22.86 1.00
CA GLY A 150 -13.83 -23.30 -0.17
C GLY A 150 -14.02 -22.25 -1.27
N GLY A 151 -13.67 -20.98 -1.02
CA GLY A 151 -13.69 -19.94 -2.05
C GLY A 151 -12.56 -20.12 -3.08
N ILE A 152 -12.72 -19.54 -4.27
CA ILE A 152 -11.73 -19.61 -5.35
C ILE A 152 -11.37 -18.20 -5.79
N ILE A 153 -10.08 -17.90 -5.88
CA ILE A 153 -9.50 -16.64 -6.34
C ILE A 153 -8.43 -16.97 -7.37
N ASP A 154 -8.57 -16.52 -8.62
CA ASP A 154 -7.59 -16.78 -9.70
C ASP A 154 -7.11 -18.25 -9.74
N ASN A 155 -8.06 -19.19 -9.67
CA ASN A 155 -7.88 -20.64 -9.59
C ASN A 155 -7.21 -21.19 -8.32
N PHE A 156 -6.85 -20.34 -7.36
CA PHE A 156 -6.45 -20.77 -6.02
C PHE A 156 -7.68 -21.06 -5.18
N MET A 157 -7.83 -22.32 -4.75
CA MET A 157 -8.85 -22.70 -3.78
C MET A 157 -8.37 -22.37 -2.39
N VAL A 158 -9.11 -21.49 -1.70
CA VAL A 158 -8.82 -21.01 -0.36
C VAL A 158 -9.21 -22.07 0.67
N GLY A 159 -8.26 -22.44 1.53
CA GLY A 159 -8.45 -23.37 2.62
C GLY A 159 -8.58 -22.67 3.97
N GLU A 160 -8.06 -23.32 5.01
CA GLU A 160 -8.03 -22.78 6.35
C GLU A 160 -7.13 -21.53 6.46
N ARG A 161 -7.56 -20.57 7.27
CA ARG A 161 -6.72 -19.44 7.69
C ARG A 161 -5.74 -19.91 8.78
N LEU A 162 -4.48 -20.07 8.42
CA LEU A 162 -3.44 -20.58 9.32
C LEU A 162 -2.93 -19.54 10.31
N PHE A 163 -2.96 -18.26 9.93
CA PHE A 163 -2.44 -17.19 10.75
C PHE A 163 -3.22 -15.89 10.59
N SER A 164 -3.37 -15.17 11.70
CA SER A 164 -3.95 -13.83 11.76
C SER A 164 -2.94 -12.90 12.41
N GLY A 165 -2.04 -12.35 11.60
CA GLY A 165 -0.97 -11.47 12.05
C GLY A 165 -1.43 -10.04 12.31
N GLY A 166 -0.49 -9.22 12.77
CA GLY A 166 -0.69 -7.78 12.97
C GLY A 166 -1.06 -7.06 11.67
N THR A 167 -0.43 -7.43 10.54
CA THR A 167 -0.49 -6.71 9.26
C THR A 167 -1.06 -7.51 8.09
N ALA A 168 -1.16 -8.83 8.21
CA ALA A 168 -1.63 -9.71 7.14
C ALA A 168 -2.30 -10.98 7.68
N TYR A 169 -3.15 -11.58 6.84
CA TYR A 169 -3.69 -12.92 7.01
C TYR A 169 -2.92 -13.91 6.14
N LEU A 170 -2.71 -15.13 6.64
CA LEU A 170 -2.18 -16.25 5.84
C LEU A 170 -3.24 -17.34 5.72
N TYR A 171 -3.50 -17.75 4.48
CA TYR A 171 -4.41 -18.85 4.15
C TYR A 171 -3.64 -19.97 3.51
N ARG A 172 -3.95 -21.22 3.87
CA ARG A 172 -3.56 -22.37 3.06
C ARG A 172 -4.34 -22.30 1.75
N VAL A 173 -3.68 -22.50 0.62
CA VAL A 173 -4.35 -22.57 -0.68
C VAL A 173 -3.90 -23.78 -1.48
N THR A 174 -4.67 -24.16 -2.48
CA THR A 174 -4.30 -25.21 -3.46
C THR A 174 -4.60 -24.71 -4.86
N HIS A 175 -3.90 -25.25 -5.85
CA HIS A 175 -4.07 -24.86 -7.25
C HIS A 175 -3.80 -26.07 -8.14
N PRO A 176 -4.58 -26.32 -9.21
CA PRO A 176 -4.46 -27.53 -10.03
C PRO A 176 -3.07 -27.75 -10.65
N ASP A 177 -2.37 -26.66 -10.99
CA ASP A 177 -1.06 -26.71 -11.66
C ASP A 177 0.14 -26.87 -10.71
N TYR A 178 -0.08 -26.84 -9.39
CA TYR A 178 1.00 -26.91 -8.39
C TYR A 178 0.72 -28.03 -7.38
N ASP A 179 1.65 -28.97 -7.28
CA ASP A 179 1.56 -30.20 -6.48
C ASP A 179 2.21 -30.10 -5.08
N PHE A 180 2.77 -28.93 -4.75
CA PHE A 180 3.36 -28.65 -3.44
C PHE A 180 2.47 -27.70 -2.61
N PRO A 181 2.59 -27.68 -1.27
CA PRO A 181 1.70 -26.90 -0.43
C PRO A 181 1.94 -25.38 -0.61
N LEU A 182 0.84 -24.59 -0.62
CA LEU A 182 0.87 -23.16 -0.90
C LEU A 182 0.28 -22.32 0.24
N LEU A 183 0.82 -21.12 0.42
CA LEU A 183 0.29 -20.08 1.28
C LEU A 183 -0.09 -18.85 0.47
N MET A 184 -1.24 -18.27 0.79
CA MET A 184 -1.68 -16.97 0.30
C MET A 184 -1.62 -15.95 1.43
N LYS A 185 -0.81 -14.90 1.26
CA LYS A 185 -0.73 -13.73 2.15
C LYS A 185 -1.64 -12.64 1.61
N VAL A 186 -2.50 -12.10 2.47
CA VAL A 186 -3.45 -11.02 2.18
C VAL A 186 -3.25 -9.92 3.22
N PRO A 187 -3.01 -8.65 2.83
CA PRO A 187 -2.81 -7.59 3.80
C PRO A 187 -4.10 -7.29 4.56
N ARG A 188 -3.97 -6.88 5.82
CA ARG A 188 -5.08 -6.37 6.62
C ARG A 188 -5.31 -4.92 6.24
N LEU A 189 -6.57 -4.55 6.05
CA LEU A 189 -7.02 -3.17 5.82
C LEU A 189 -7.95 -2.77 6.95
N GLY A 190 -7.82 -1.55 7.46
CA GLY A 190 -8.66 -1.05 8.55
C GLY A 190 -8.02 0.07 9.38
N PRO A 191 -8.78 0.62 10.35
CA PRO A 191 -8.34 1.73 11.19
C PRO A 191 -7.16 1.41 12.11
N ASP A 192 -6.91 0.13 12.41
CA ASP A 192 -5.77 -0.33 13.20
C ASP A 192 -4.51 -0.64 12.36
N GLN A 193 -4.55 -0.41 11.05
CA GLN A 193 -3.50 -0.81 10.12
C GLN A 193 -2.70 0.40 9.62
N PRO A 194 -1.38 0.46 9.87
CA PRO A 194 -0.54 1.55 9.39
C PRO A 194 -0.26 1.43 7.89
N THR A 195 -0.13 2.56 7.20
CA THR A 195 0.25 2.60 5.76
C THR A 195 1.54 1.83 5.44
N ALA A 196 2.49 1.79 6.39
CA ALA A 196 3.71 1.00 6.26
C ALA A 196 3.47 -0.50 6.01
N ALA A 197 2.35 -1.05 6.48
CA ALA A 197 1.97 -2.45 6.25
C ALA A 197 1.61 -2.69 4.78
N MET A 198 0.92 -1.74 4.14
CA MET A 198 0.57 -1.84 2.72
C MET A 198 1.82 -1.70 1.84
N ILE A 199 2.68 -0.73 2.13
CA ILE A 199 3.96 -0.55 1.42
C ILE A 199 4.85 -1.80 1.55
N SER A 200 4.84 -2.42 2.73
CA SER A 200 5.56 -3.68 2.97
C SER A 200 5.03 -4.78 2.07
N PHE A 201 3.71 -4.93 1.99
CA PHE A 201 3.06 -5.89 1.12
C PHE A 201 3.34 -5.65 -0.38
N GLU A 202 3.31 -4.40 -0.83
CA GLU A 202 3.64 -4.02 -2.22
C GLU A 202 5.12 -4.32 -2.56
N THR A 203 6.01 -4.01 -1.63
CA THR A 203 7.45 -4.31 -1.75
C THR A 203 7.66 -5.81 -1.95
N GLU A 204 6.98 -6.65 -1.17
CA GLU A 204 7.04 -8.09 -1.29
C GLU A 204 6.51 -8.59 -2.64
N CYS A 205 5.36 -8.05 -3.10
CA CYS A 205 4.79 -8.37 -4.41
C CYS A 205 5.72 -8.02 -5.58
N MET A 206 6.53 -6.98 -5.46
CA MET A 206 7.51 -6.60 -6.49
C MET A 206 8.76 -7.50 -6.48
N ILE A 207 9.27 -7.85 -5.30
CA ILE A 207 10.56 -8.54 -5.15
C ILE A 207 10.41 -10.04 -5.32
N MET A 208 9.43 -10.67 -4.66
CA MET A 208 9.30 -12.13 -4.59
C MET A 208 9.22 -12.84 -5.95
N PRO A 209 8.49 -12.33 -6.98
CA PRO A 209 8.45 -12.98 -8.29
C PRO A 209 9.80 -13.08 -9.02
N ARG A 210 10.81 -12.30 -8.59
CA ARG A 210 12.14 -12.25 -9.21
C ARG A 210 13.16 -13.14 -8.50
N LEU A 211 12.81 -13.65 -7.32
CA LEU A 211 13.70 -14.49 -6.51
C LEU A 211 13.60 -15.95 -6.92
N TYR A 212 14.73 -16.65 -6.87
CA TYR A 212 14.82 -18.08 -7.14
C TYR A 212 15.87 -18.76 -6.27
N GLY A 213 15.75 -20.08 -6.17
CA GLY A 213 16.67 -20.94 -5.43
C GLY A 213 16.14 -21.38 -4.06
N PRO A 214 16.95 -22.14 -3.29
CA PRO A 214 16.47 -22.85 -2.11
C PRO A 214 16.35 -22.00 -0.85
N HIS A 215 16.73 -20.72 -0.90
CA HIS A 215 16.86 -19.85 0.29
C HIS A 215 15.71 -18.84 0.44
N CYS A 216 14.69 -18.95 -0.41
CA CYS A 216 13.47 -18.14 -0.39
C CYS A 216 12.29 -19.02 -0.85
N PRO A 217 11.06 -18.80 -0.37
CA PRO A 217 9.88 -19.48 -0.90
C PRO A 217 9.71 -19.20 -2.39
N ARG A 218 9.31 -20.21 -3.16
CA ARG A 218 8.93 -20.00 -4.55
C ARG A 218 7.67 -19.14 -4.64
N CYS A 219 7.75 -17.99 -5.29
CA CYS A 219 6.57 -17.19 -5.64
C CYS A 219 5.79 -17.88 -6.76
N VAL A 220 4.47 -17.98 -6.59
CA VAL A 220 3.56 -18.73 -7.48
C VAL A 220 2.59 -17.80 -8.18
N GLY A 221 2.10 -16.76 -7.50
CA GLY A 221 1.20 -15.80 -8.10
C GLY A 221 1.08 -14.53 -7.27
N VAL A 222 0.79 -13.42 -7.93
CA VAL A 222 0.50 -12.14 -7.30
C VAL A 222 -0.87 -11.69 -7.80
N GLY A 223 -1.78 -11.46 -6.86
CA GLY A 223 -3.13 -10.99 -7.13
C GLY A 223 -3.16 -9.54 -7.59
N ASN A 224 -4.23 -9.18 -8.30
CA ASN A 224 -4.42 -7.80 -8.69
C ASN A 224 -4.71 -6.92 -7.46
N LEU A 225 -3.78 -6.00 -7.18
CA LEU A 225 -3.87 -4.99 -6.12
C LEU A 225 -5.14 -4.13 -6.19
N GLN A 226 -5.85 -4.11 -7.33
CA GLN A 226 -7.12 -3.39 -7.54
C GLN A 226 -8.37 -4.12 -7.04
N SER A 227 -8.24 -5.39 -6.65
CA SER A 227 -9.35 -6.22 -6.19
C SER A 227 -9.02 -6.78 -4.81
N ILE A 228 -8.51 -8.00 -4.75
CA ILE A 228 -7.95 -8.59 -3.54
C ILE A 228 -6.43 -8.58 -3.68
N PRO A 229 -5.71 -7.68 -2.99
CA PRO A 229 -4.26 -7.77 -2.95
C PRO A 229 -3.88 -9.08 -2.26
N TYR A 230 -3.18 -9.96 -2.96
CA TYR A 230 -2.63 -11.18 -2.36
C TYR A 230 -1.32 -11.57 -3.04
N ILE A 231 -0.50 -12.33 -2.35
CA ILE A 231 0.65 -13.03 -2.93
C ILE A 231 0.60 -14.49 -2.50
N VAL A 232 0.83 -15.40 -3.45
CA VAL A 232 0.89 -16.85 -3.22
C VAL A 232 2.32 -17.31 -3.36
N PHE A 233 2.81 -18.04 -2.36
CA PHE A 233 4.13 -18.63 -2.35
C PHE A 233 4.10 -20.04 -1.77
N GLU A 234 5.16 -20.80 -2.01
CA GLU A 234 5.40 -22.11 -1.40
C GLU A 234 5.28 -22.04 0.13
N GLN A 235 4.51 -22.97 0.70
CA GLN A 235 4.54 -23.20 2.14
C GLN A 235 5.81 -23.98 2.49
N VAL A 236 6.77 -23.30 3.11
CA VAL A 236 8.03 -23.93 3.51
C VAL A 236 7.79 -24.83 4.73
N GLU A 237 8.14 -26.11 4.61
CA GLU A 237 8.19 -27.04 5.73
C GLU A 237 9.50 -26.87 6.52
N GLY A 238 9.38 -26.73 7.85
CA GLY A 238 10.52 -26.57 8.74
C GLY A 238 10.13 -25.99 10.10
N VAL A 239 11.14 -25.71 10.92
CA VAL A 239 10.99 -25.09 12.24
C VAL A 239 11.46 -23.64 12.16
N GLN A 240 10.69 -22.70 12.72
CA GLN A 240 11.14 -21.31 12.81
C GLN A 240 12.29 -21.19 13.81
N LEU A 241 13.30 -20.39 13.48
CA LEU A 241 14.47 -20.23 14.35
C LEU A 241 14.08 -19.66 15.72
N THR A 242 13.06 -18.79 15.79
CA THR A 242 12.56 -18.23 17.05
C THR A 242 12.13 -19.32 18.05
N ASP A 243 11.59 -20.44 17.58
CA ASP A 243 11.11 -21.54 18.44
C ASP A 243 12.26 -22.38 19.01
N LEU A 244 13.46 -22.27 18.42
CA LEU A 244 14.65 -22.99 18.85
C LEU A 244 15.51 -22.21 19.85
N ILE A 245 15.41 -20.88 19.85
CA ILE A 245 16.20 -20.02 20.74
C ILE A 245 15.57 -20.06 22.14
N LYS A 246 16.30 -20.64 23.09
CA LYS A 246 15.90 -20.69 24.50
C LYS A 246 16.45 -19.50 25.27
N HIS A 247 15.94 -19.29 26.48
CA HIS A 247 16.42 -18.24 27.38
C HIS A 247 17.93 -18.36 27.69
N GLU A 248 18.46 -19.57 27.79
CA GLU A 248 19.89 -19.83 28.01
C GLU A 248 20.77 -19.74 26.73
N GLY A 249 20.16 -19.50 25.58
CA GLY A 249 20.78 -19.61 24.26
C GLY A 249 20.89 -21.05 23.76
N MET A 250 21.48 -21.19 22.57
CA MET A 250 21.75 -22.45 21.89
C MET A 250 23.19 -22.90 22.14
N THR A 251 23.51 -24.14 21.79
CA THR A 251 24.91 -24.61 21.81
C THR A 251 25.77 -23.86 20.79
N VAL A 252 27.08 -23.82 21.01
CA VAL A 252 28.04 -23.22 20.07
C VAL A 252 27.93 -23.92 18.71
N GLU A 253 27.83 -25.25 18.70
CA GLU A 253 27.73 -26.07 17.50
C GLU A 253 26.47 -25.75 16.70
N GLN A 254 25.30 -25.67 17.35
CA GLN A 254 24.05 -25.30 16.68
C GLN A 254 24.10 -23.87 16.14
N THR A 255 24.61 -22.93 16.94
CA THR A 255 24.76 -21.52 16.53
C THR A 255 25.61 -21.40 15.27
N VAL A 256 26.72 -22.13 15.22
CA VAL A 256 27.66 -22.13 14.09
C VAL A 256 27.02 -22.75 12.85
N GLN A 257 26.39 -23.92 12.97
CA GLN A 257 25.78 -24.61 11.82
C GLN A 257 24.65 -23.78 11.19
N ILE A 258 23.72 -23.29 12.02
CA ILE A 258 22.63 -22.44 11.54
C ILE A 258 23.18 -21.11 11.00
N GLY A 259 24.17 -20.53 11.68
CA GLY A 259 24.84 -19.31 11.24
C GLY A 259 25.48 -19.41 9.85
N ILE A 260 26.10 -20.54 9.54
CA ILE A 260 26.63 -20.84 8.20
C ILE A 260 25.50 -20.84 7.16
N SER A 261 24.38 -21.51 7.46
CA SER A 261 23.24 -21.58 6.53
C SER A 261 22.59 -20.22 6.31
N ILE A 262 22.40 -19.40 7.35
CA ILE A 262 21.87 -18.02 7.20
C ILE A 262 22.84 -17.16 6.37
N ALA A 263 24.15 -17.22 6.66
CA ALA A 263 25.15 -16.45 5.91
C ALA A 263 25.19 -16.81 4.41
N LYS A 264 25.01 -18.11 4.08
CA LYS A 264 24.86 -18.59 2.71
C LYS A 264 23.57 -18.08 2.06
N ALA A 265 22.44 -18.16 2.77
CA ALA A 265 21.16 -17.65 2.31
C ALA A 265 21.22 -16.15 1.98
N CYS A 266 21.74 -15.32 2.89
CA CYS A 266 21.95 -13.89 2.66
C CYS A 266 22.84 -13.65 1.43
N HIS A 267 23.95 -14.40 1.29
CA HIS A 267 24.82 -14.25 0.13
C HIS A 267 24.12 -14.62 -1.18
N ALA A 268 23.27 -15.66 -1.17
CA ALA A 268 22.51 -16.09 -2.34
C ALA A 268 21.48 -15.03 -2.78
N LEU A 269 20.83 -14.35 -1.84
CA LEU A 269 19.96 -13.20 -2.13
C LEU A 269 20.76 -12.01 -2.66
N HIS A 270 21.90 -11.69 -2.06
CA HIS A 270 22.76 -10.58 -2.51
C HIS A 270 23.26 -10.77 -3.94
N ARG A 271 23.44 -12.01 -4.40
CA ARG A 271 23.80 -12.34 -5.79
C ARG A 271 22.66 -12.13 -6.79
N GLN A 272 21.43 -11.97 -6.31
CA GLN A 272 20.23 -11.63 -7.07
C GLN A 272 19.88 -10.14 -6.88
N ASP A 273 20.83 -9.32 -6.42
CA ASP A 273 20.67 -7.88 -6.17
C ASP A 273 19.59 -7.52 -5.13
N VAL A 274 19.22 -8.48 -4.27
CA VAL A 274 18.23 -8.30 -3.19
C VAL A 274 18.91 -8.26 -1.83
N LEU A 275 18.54 -7.27 -1.04
CA LEU A 275 18.85 -7.14 0.39
C LEU A 275 17.59 -7.44 1.18
N HIS A 276 17.68 -8.30 2.20
CA HIS A 276 16.50 -8.71 2.95
C HIS A 276 16.02 -7.62 3.92
N LEU A 277 16.96 -6.96 4.60
CA LEU A 277 16.78 -5.84 5.52
C LEU A 277 15.97 -6.11 6.80
N ASP A 278 15.51 -7.35 7.01
CA ASP A 278 14.79 -7.80 8.21
C ASP A 278 15.20 -9.23 8.60
N ILE A 279 16.51 -9.50 8.61
CA ILE A 279 17.06 -10.78 9.08
C ILE A 279 16.91 -10.88 10.60
N LYS A 280 16.09 -11.83 11.05
CA LYS A 280 15.80 -12.12 12.46
C LYS A 280 15.26 -13.55 12.62
N PRO A 281 15.24 -14.12 13.83
CA PRO A 281 14.73 -15.48 14.06
C PRO A 281 13.32 -15.75 13.54
N ASP A 282 12.40 -14.78 13.63
CA ASP A 282 11.01 -14.92 13.15
C ASP A 282 10.93 -15.13 11.63
N ASN A 283 11.91 -14.61 10.88
CA ASN A 283 11.94 -14.64 9.41
C ASN A 283 12.84 -15.74 8.86
N ILE A 284 13.25 -16.70 9.69
CA ILE A 284 14.18 -17.77 9.34
C ILE A 284 13.51 -19.12 9.60
N ILE A 285 13.29 -19.91 8.56
CA ILE A 285 12.82 -21.30 8.65
C ILE A 285 14.00 -22.25 8.41
N LEU A 286 14.17 -23.20 9.31
CA LEU A 286 15.13 -24.28 9.22
C LEU A 286 14.45 -25.53 8.66
N LYS A 287 14.95 -26.01 7.52
CA LYS A 287 14.49 -27.26 6.91
C LYS A 287 15.19 -28.46 7.54
N ASP A 288 14.59 -29.64 7.43
CA ASP A 288 15.19 -30.91 7.88
C ASP A 288 16.53 -31.22 7.18
N SER A 289 16.76 -30.66 5.98
CA SER A 289 18.04 -30.75 5.26
C SER A 289 19.18 -29.98 5.92
N GLY A 290 18.88 -29.08 6.86
CA GLY A 290 19.82 -28.11 7.43
C GLY A 290 19.94 -26.81 6.64
N ASP A 291 19.22 -26.68 5.52
CA ASP A 291 19.12 -25.43 4.78
C ASP A 291 18.21 -24.43 5.49
N VAL A 292 18.52 -23.15 5.27
CA VAL A 292 17.73 -22.02 5.75
C VAL A 292 16.94 -21.42 4.60
N VAL A 293 15.67 -21.15 4.85
CA VAL A 293 14.80 -20.34 4.00
C VAL A 293 14.48 -19.03 4.71
N LEU A 294 14.73 -17.91 4.04
CA LEU A 294 14.37 -16.59 4.51
C LEU A 294 12.96 -16.25 4.02
N ILE A 295 12.13 -15.67 4.89
CA ILE A 295 10.73 -15.31 4.61
C ILE A 295 10.46 -13.85 4.95
N ASP A 296 9.31 -13.34 4.50
CA ASP A 296 8.85 -11.96 4.73
C ASP A 296 9.77 -10.90 4.13
N PHE A 297 9.63 -10.70 2.82
CA PHE A 297 10.43 -9.75 2.04
C PHE A 297 9.84 -8.34 2.04
N GLY A 298 8.90 -8.06 2.94
CA GLY A 298 8.17 -6.81 2.93
C GLY A 298 9.04 -5.57 3.21
N PHE A 299 10.20 -5.71 3.85
CA PHE A 299 11.15 -4.60 4.03
C PHE A 299 12.36 -4.67 3.12
N SER A 300 12.41 -5.65 2.22
CA SER A 300 13.54 -5.88 1.35
C SER A 300 13.74 -4.74 0.35
N CYS A 301 14.92 -4.71 -0.25
CA CYS A 301 15.30 -3.75 -1.28
C CYS A 301 15.96 -4.51 -2.42
N HIS A 302 15.62 -4.18 -3.66
CA HIS A 302 16.25 -4.74 -4.85
C HIS A 302 16.97 -3.62 -5.60
N HIS A 303 18.25 -3.81 -5.94
CA HIS A 303 19.09 -2.73 -6.49
C HIS A 303 18.55 -2.11 -7.79
N HIS A 304 17.90 -2.93 -8.62
CA HIS A 304 17.31 -2.50 -9.88
C HIS A 304 15.84 -2.06 -9.81
N LEU A 305 15.17 -2.27 -8.68
CA LEU A 305 13.77 -1.87 -8.51
C LEU A 305 13.70 -0.58 -7.68
N PRO A 306 12.56 0.12 -7.76
CA PRO A 306 12.29 1.18 -6.82
C PRO A 306 12.23 0.71 -5.36
N ASP A 307 12.74 1.52 -4.43
CA ASP A 307 12.63 1.27 -2.99
C ASP A 307 11.56 2.20 -2.41
N LEU A 308 10.34 1.67 -2.22
CA LEU A 308 9.18 2.45 -1.79
C LEU A 308 9.41 3.09 -0.41
N PHE A 309 10.07 2.39 0.52
CA PHE A 309 10.38 2.93 1.84
C PHE A 309 11.39 4.07 1.78
N GLN A 310 12.43 3.94 0.92
CA GLN A 310 13.39 5.01 0.68
C GLN A 310 12.69 6.23 0.05
N GLU A 311 11.84 6.02 -0.96
CA GLU A 311 11.13 7.07 -1.70
C GLU A 311 10.15 7.84 -0.79
N GLU A 312 9.48 7.15 0.14
CA GLU A 312 8.63 7.75 1.17
C GLU A 312 9.40 8.34 2.37
N GLN A 313 10.73 8.26 2.39
CA GLN A 313 11.60 8.68 3.50
C GLN A 313 11.26 8.00 4.84
N ARG A 314 10.83 6.75 4.78
CA ARG A 314 10.67 5.94 5.98
C ARG A 314 12.04 5.38 6.35
N SER A 315 12.70 6.02 7.31
CA SER A 315 13.95 5.53 7.88
C SER A 315 13.69 4.43 8.90
N ALA A 316 14.70 3.56 9.09
CA ALA A 316 14.68 2.55 10.15
C ALA A 316 13.43 1.64 10.16
N VAL A 317 13.07 1.14 8.99
CA VAL A 317 11.96 0.19 8.83
C VAL A 317 12.48 -1.24 8.99
N GLY A 318 11.71 -2.08 9.66
CA GLY A 318 12.06 -3.45 10.03
C GLY A 318 11.88 -3.68 11.52
N SER A 319 12.48 -4.74 12.04
CA SER A 319 12.36 -5.12 13.45
C SER A 319 13.42 -4.40 14.29
N PRO A 320 13.05 -3.46 15.19
CA PRO A 320 13.97 -2.50 15.79
C PRO A 320 15.27 -3.08 16.40
N PRO A 321 15.27 -4.27 17.05
CA PRO A 321 16.50 -4.87 17.57
C PRO A 321 17.54 -5.25 16.50
N TYR A 322 17.13 -5.48 15.26
CA TYR A 322 18.00 -6.01 14.19
C TYR A 322 18.46 -4.93 13.21
N ILE A 323 17.85 -3.75 13.24
CA ILE A 323 18.12 -2.65 12.30
C ILE A 323 19.57 -2.17 12.43
N ALA A 324 20.26 -2.14 11.29
CA ALA A 324 21.65 -1.71 11.20
C ALA A 324 21.80 -0.18 11.35
N PRO A 325 22.93 0.31 11.88
CA PRO A 325 23.20 1.75 12.02
C PRO A 325 22.97 2.57 10.75
N GLU A 326 23.42 2.05 9.60
CA GLU A 326 23.26 2.73 8.32
C GLU A 326 21.79 2.80 7.85
N GLN A 327 20.94 1.81 8.20
CA GLN A 327 19.51 1.86 7.91
C GLN A 327 18.80 2.94 8.72
N VAL A 328 19.20 3.14 10.00
CA VAL A 328 18.69 4.25 10.82
C VAL A 328 19.05 5.61 10.19
N MET A 329 20.19 5.68 9.50
CA MET A 329 20.63 6.87 8.77
C MET A 329 19.97 7.02 7.37
N GLY A 330 19.05 6.12 7.01
CA GLY A 330 18.34 6.12 5.74
C GLY A 330 19.13 5.54 4.56
N ILE A 331 20.15 4.72 4.82
CA ILE A 331 20.90 3.99 3.79
C ILE A 331 20.38 2.54 3.78
N ARG A 332 19.54 2.21 2.79
CA ARG A 332 18.93 0.87 2.65
C ARG A 332 19.62 -0.02 1.62
N ASN A 333 20.40 0.55 0.71
CA ASN A 333 21.02 -0.16 -0.41
C ASN A 333 22.39 -0.79 -0.09
N ASN A 334 22.66 -1.11 1.18
CA ASN A 334 23.95 -1.66 1.60
C ASN A 334 23.82 -3.09 2.13
N ALA A 335 24.41 -4.06 1.42
CA ALA A 335 24.41 -5.48 1.80
C ALA A 335 25.01 -5.78 3.19
N LYS A 336 25.80 -4.84 3.73
CA LYS A 336 26.35 -4.94 5.09
C LYS A 336 25.28 -4.85 6.17
N SER A 337 24.10 -4.32 5.86
CA SER A 337 22.98 -4.23 6.81
C SER A 337 22.48 -5.62 7.20
N ASP A 338 22.33 -6.53 6.23
CA ASP A 338 21.98 -7.93 6.50
C ASP A 338 23.07 -8.64 7.32
N GLN A 339 24.34 -8.26 7.17
CA GLN A 339 25.43 -8.80 8.00
C GLN A 339 25.33 -8.34 9.45
N PHE A 340 24.92 -7.09 9.68
CA PHE A 340 24.70 -6.60 11.04
C PHE A 340 23.55 -7.34 11.70
N ALA A 341 22.42 -7.47 10.99
CA ALA A 341 21.25 -8.20 11.47
C ALA A 341 21.56 -9.70 11.72
N LEU A 342 22.37 -10.34 10.86
CA LEU A 342 22.94 -11.66 11.12
C LEU A 342 23.82 -11.67 12.38
N GLY A 343 24.66 -10.66 12.60
CA GLY A 343 25.45 -10.53 13.83
C GLY A 343 24.60 -10.45 15.09
N VAL A 344 23.47 -9.71 15.04
CA VAL A 344 22.48 -9.65 16.13
C VAL A 344 21.85 -11.02 16.34
N THR A 345 21.43 -11.69 15.26
CA THR A 345 20.82 -13.03 15.30
C THR A 345 21.78 -14.07 15.89
N LEU A 346 23.06 -14.09 15.47
CA LEU A 346 24.07 -15.00 16.03
C LEU A 346 24.33 -14.74 17.52
N TYR A 347 24.32 -13.47 17.93
CA TYR A 347 24.48 -13.09 19.33
C TYR A 347 23.32 -13.62 20.17
N GLU A 348 22.09 -13.41 19.71
CA GLU A 348 20.88 -13.85 20.40
C GLU A 348 20.77 -15.38 20.43
N MET A 349 21.04 -16.05 19.32
CA MET A 349 21.12 -17.51 19.28
C MET A 349 22.10 -18.05 20.32
N LEU A 350 23.30 -17.46 20.43
CA LEU A 350 24.31 -17.94 21.35
C LEU A 350 23.99 -17.65 22.83
N THR A 351 23.41 -16.48 23.11
CA THR A 351 23.30 -15.96 24.49
C THR A 351 21.88 -15.99 25.06
N GLY A 352 20.86 -16.18 24.21
CA GLY A 352 19.45 -16.02 24.55
C GLY A 352 19.02 -14.55 24.76
N GLN A 353 19.90 -13.58 24.49
CA GLN A 353 19.67 -12.17 24.77
C GLN A 353 19.99 -11.28 23.57
N LEU A 354 19.28 -10.16 23.44
CA LEU A 354 19.61 -9.15 22.43
C LEU A 354 20.85 -8.33 22.83
N PRO A 355 21.80 -8.07 21.92
CA PRO A 355 23.06 -7.37 22.23
C PRO A 355 22.88 -5.93 22.72
N TYR A 356 21.73 -5.31 22.39
CA TYR A 356 21.43 -3.93 22.70
C TYR A 356 20.06 -3.75 23.38
N GLY A 357 19.40 -4.84 23.77
CA GLY A 357 18.00 -4.81 24.22
C GLY A 357 17.00 -4.42 23.12
N PHE A 358 15.77 -4.11 23.53
CA PHE A 358 14.67 -3.74 22.66
C PHE A 358 14.44 -2.22 22.71
N PRO A 359 14.69 -1.46 21.62
CA PRO A 359 14.37 -0.04 21.60
C PRO A 359 12.88 0.16 21.36
N GLU A 360 12.23 0.97 22.19
CA GLU A 360 10.79 1.28 22.08
C GLU A 360 10.57 2.59 21.31
N THR A 361 11.57 3.47 21.27
CA THR A 361 11.46 4.77 20.59
C THR A 361 12.51 4.97 19.48
N GLN A 362 12.19 5.82 18.50
CA GLN A 362 13.14 6.25 17.46
C GLN A 362 14.44 6.82 18.07
N LYS A 363 14.32 7.60 19.15
CA LYS A 363 15.47 8.20 19.84
C LYS A 363 16.34 7.14 20.51
N GLU A 364 15.75 6.10 21.10
CA GLU A 364 16.49 4.96 21.64
C GLU A 364 17.21 4.20 20.55
N MET A 365 16.54 3.95 19.42
CA MET A 365 17.14 3.31 18.26
C MET A 365 18.33 4.11 17.69
N GLU A 366 18.23 5.44 17.62
CA GLU A 366 19.34 6.31 17.21
C GLU A 366 20.48 6.33 18.24
N SER A 367 20.14 6.32 19.52
CA SER A 367 21.11 6.33 20.62
C SER A 367 21.87 4.99 20.72
N ARG A 368 21.19 3.90 20.37
CA ARG A 368 21.70 2.52 20.38
C ARG A 368 22.90 2.31 19.48
N ILE A 369 22.96 3.03 18.36
CA ILE A 369 24.07 3.00 17.39
C ILE A 369 25.43 3.18 18.08
N TRP A 370 25.46 3.84 19.23
CA TRP A 370 26.69 4.19 19.92
C TRP A 370 27.00 3.29 21.13
N LEU A 371 26.08 2.41 21.52
CA LEU A 371 26.26 1.53 22.66
C LEU A 371 27.31 0.47 22.39
N GLU A 372 28.02 0.08 23.45
CA GLU A 372 28.93 -1.06 23.39
C GLU A 372 28.19 -2.32 23.79
N VAL A 373 28.32 -3.33 22.93
CA VAL A 373 27.76 -4.66 23.15
C VAL A 373 28.50 -5.36 24.29
N THR A 374 27.76 -6.01 25.17
CA THR A 374 28.32 -6.95 26.14
C THR A 374 28.99 -8.10 25.38
N PRO A 375 30.28 -8.41 25.57
CA PRO A 375 30.92 -9.47 24.81
C PRO A 375 30.23 -10.83 25.07
N PRO A 376 29.95 -11.64 24.03
CA PRO A 376 29.31 -12.95 24.19
C PRO A 376 30.00 -13.83 25.24
N ARG A 377 31.33 -13.82 25.31
CA ARG A 377 32.12 -14.61 26.26
C ARG A 377 31.93 -14.20 27.73
N SER A 378 31.44 -12.99 27.98
CA SER A 378 31.07 -12.54 29.33
C SER A 378 29.77 -13.19 29.81
N LEU A 379 28.90 -13.60 28.89
CA LEU A 379 27.62 -14.27 29.18
C LEU A 379 27.69 -15.79 28.99
N ARG A 380 28.51 -16.24 28.03
CA ARG A 380 28.72 -17.64 27.63
C ARG A 380 30.21 -17.98 27.71
N PRO A 381 30.72 -18.46 28.85
CA PRO A 381 32.14 -18.76 29.02
C PRO A 381 32.69 -19.83 28.06
N ASP A 382 31.81 -20.70 27.57
CA ASP A 382 32.10 -21.74 26.57
C ASP A 382 32.20 -21.20 25.13
N CYS A 383 31.79 -19.95 24.89
CA CYS A 383 31.96 -19.29 23.59
C CYS A 383 33.46 -19.18 23.24
N PRO A 384 33.90 -19.74 22.10
CA PRO A 384 35.29 -19.68 21.71
C PRO A 384 35.67 -18.26 21.22
N PRO A 385 36.94 -17.84 21.38
CA PRO A 385 37.39 -16.49 21.00
C PRO A 385 37.08 -16.11 19.55
N TRP A 386 37.19 -17.06 18.62
CA TRP A 386 36.92 -16.82 17.20
C TRP A 386 35.44 -16.54 16.90
N LEU A 387 34.51 -17.16 17.62
CA LEU A 387 33.08 -16.93 17.40
C LEU A 387 32.68 -15.54 17.89
N GLN A 388 33.21 -15.13 19.04
CA GLN A 388 33.08 -13.75 19.51
C GLN A 388 33.67 -12.74 18.52
N GLU A 389 34.85 -13.01 17.94
CA GLU A 389 35.46 -12.15 16.92
C GLU A 389 34.52 -11.97 15.71
N ILE A 390 33.92 -13.05 15.20
CA ILE A 390 32.98 -12.99 14.07
C ILE A 390 31.74 -12.17 14.43
N ILE A 391 31.09 -12.47 15.56
CA ILE A 391 29.88 -11.78 16.01
C ILE A 391 30.14 -10.28 16.18
N LEU A 392 31.20 -9.92 16.91
CA LEU A 392 31.55 -8.51 17.16
C LEU A 392 32.04 -7.79 15.89
N THR A 393 32.61 -8.51 14.92
CA THR A 393 32.94 -7.94 13.61
C THR A 393 31.69 -7.60 12.82
N CYS A 394 30.66 -8.46 12.84
CA CYS A 394 29.36 -8.17 12.21
C CYS A 394 28.66 -6.97 12.87
N LEU A 395 28.77 -6.85 14.20
CA LEU A 395 28.16 -5.76 14.98
C LEU A 395 28.95 -4.43 14.95
N ARG A 396 29.96 -4.29 14.09
CA ARG A 396 30.67 -3.02 13.94
C ARG A 396 29.76 -1.93 13.38
N ILE A 397 29.84 -0.74 13.96
CA ILE A 397 29.06 0.43 13.52
C ILE A 397 29.41 0.83 12.09
N ASP A 398 30.70 0.83 11.75
CA ASP A 398 31.18 1.14 10.40
C ASP A 398 31.03 -0.09 9.49
N PRO A 399 30.15 -0.07 8.47
CA PRO A 399 29.91 -1.22 7.60
C PRO A 399 31.17 -1.65 6.82
N ASN A 400 32.12 -0.74 6.58
CA ASN A 400 33.37 -1.06 5.88
C ASN A 400 34.34 -1.88 6.74
N LYS A 401 34.11 -1.92 8.05
CA LYS A 401 34.90 -2.71 8.99
C LYS A 401 34.33 -4.09 9.27
N ARG A 402 33.18 -4.43 8.65
CA ARG A 402 32.57 -5.77 8.66
C ARG A 402 33.16 -6.63 7.53
N PHE A 403 32.68 -7.86 7.37
CA PHE A 403 33.14 -8.79 6.34
C PHE A 403 32.82 -8.31 4.93
N ALA A 404 33.70 -8.55 3.95
CA ALA A 404 33.49 -8.10 2.56
C ALA A 404 32.14 -8.59 1.98
N THR A 405 31.77 -9.85 2.22
CA THR A 405 30.51 -10.47 1.82
C THR A 405 30.01 -11.43 2.89
N SER A 406 28.72 -11.80 2.86
CA SER A 406 28.16 -12.79 3.79
C SER A 406 28.77 -14.19 3.58
N ALA A 407 29.25 -14.51 2.38
CA ALA A 407 30.02 -15.74 2.13
C ALA A 407 31.29 -15.84 2.99
N LEU A 408 31.95 -14.72 3.29
CA LEU A 408 33.10 -14.72 4.18
C LEU A 408 32.72 -14.98 5.64
N ILE A 409 31.51 -14.61 6.06
CA ILE A 409 30.98 -14.99 7.38
C ILE A 409 30.79 -16.50 7.43
N ALA A 410 30.13 -17.08 6.41
CA ALA A 410 29.96 -18.52 6.31
C ALA A 410 31.32 -19.25 6.32
N ASN A 411 32.30 -18.74 5.58
CA ASN A 411 33.65 -19.30 5.53
C ASN A 411 34.37 -19.23 6.89
N ALA A 412 34.28 -18.09 7.58
CA ALA A 412 34.88 -17.90 8.90
C ALA A 412 34.26 -18.81 9.96
N LEU A 413 32.95 -19.03 9.92
CA LEU A 413 32.24 -19.97 10.78
C LEU A 413 32.61 -21.44 10.47
N ASN A 414 32.82 -21.77 9.19
CA ASN A 414 33.14 -23.12 8.74
C ASN A 414 34.62 -23.50 8.96
N TYR A 415 35.52 -22.52 8.96
CA TYR A 415 36.97 -22.72 9.18
C TYR A 415 37.51 -21.80 10.29
N PRO A 416 37.17 -22.07 11.56
CA PRO A 416 37.56 -21.24 12.70
C PRO A 416 39.05 -20.92 12.82
N ASP A 417 39.92 -21.86 12.43
CA ASP A 417 41.37 -21.72 12.52
C ASP A 417 41.94 -20.63 11.59
N THR A 418 41.16 -20.20 10.60
CA THR A 418 41.53 -19.13 9.67
C THR A 418 41.17 -17.74 10.18
N VAL A 419 40.43 -17.64 11.29
CA VAL A 419 39.97 -16.37 11.85
C VAL A 419 41.11 -15.67 12.57
N THR A 420 41.52 -14.51 12.04
CA THR A 420 42.47 -13.63 12.71
C THR A 420 41.86 -13.03 13.98
N LEU A 421 42.32 -13.49 15.14
CA LEU A 421 41.87 -12.96 16.43
C LEU A 421 42.43 -11.55 16.65
N THR A 422 41.57 -10.62 17.03
CA THR A 422 41.94 -9.24 17.39
C THR A 422 41.62 -8.97 18.87
N GLU A 423 41.66 -7.70 19.28
CA GLU A 423 41.21 -7.30 20.62
C GLU A 423 39.74 -7.65 20.90
N LEU A 424 38.92 -7.87 19.85
CA LEU A 424 37.53 -8.30 20.01
C LEU A 424 37.44 -9.71 20.61
N ALA A 425 38.28 -10.65 20.18
CA ALA A 425 38.32 -12.01 20.69
C ALA A 425 38.64 -12.11 22.20
N SER A 426 39.50 -11.23 22.72
CA SER A 426 39.93 -11.22 24.12
C SER A 426 39.06 -10.37 25.03
N ARG A 427 38.06 -9.66 24.49
CA ARG A 427 37.22 -8.72 25.25
C ARG A 427 36.31 -9.47 26.24
N GLN A 428 36.42 -9.13 27.53
CA GLN A 428 35.63 -9.79 28.60
C GLN A 428 34.87 -8.81 29.53
N VAL A 429 35.17 -7.51 29.46
CA VAL A 429 34.60 -6.52 30.39
C VAL A 429 33.71 -5.55 29.62
N VAL A 430 32.52 -5.27 30.18
CA VAL A 430 31.67 -4.16 29.77
C VAL A 430 32.27 -2.88 30.35
N PRO A 431 32.69 -1.90 29.54
CA PRO A 431 33.22 -0.66 30.08
C PRO A 431 32.15 0.05 30.90
N GLY A 432 32.57 0.67 32.01
CA GLY A 432 31.64 1.34 32.91
C GLY A 432 30.86 2.47 32.22
N PHE A 433 29.71 2.85 32.79
CA PHE A 433 28.79 3.86 32.26
C PHE A 433 29.48 5.14 31.71
N TRP A 434 30.45 5.68 32.44
CA TRP A 434 31.22 6.87 32.01
C TRP A 434 32.19 6.62 30.85
N GLN A 435 32.71 5.39 30.73
CA GLN A 435 33.53 4.97 29.60
C GLN A 435 32.67 4.73 28.36
N GLN A 436 31.46 4.18 28.52
CA GLN A 436 30.47 4.11 27.44
C GLN A 436 30.10 5.51 26.93
N ILE A 437 29.74 6.46 27.80
CA ILE A 437 29.41 7.83 27.38
C ILE A 437 30.57 8.50 26.62
N LYS A 438 31.81 8.36 27.11
CA LYS A 438 33.01 8.92 26.44
C LYS A 438 33.29 8.24 25.10
N ALA A 439 33.11 6.92 25.00
CA ALA A 439 33.28 6.18 23.76
C ALA A 439 32.21 6.55 22.72
N THR A 440 30.95 6.67 23.16
CA THR A 440 29.80 7.14 22.38
C THR A 440 30.05 8.52 21.78
N TRP A 441 30.46 9.50 22.60
CA TRP A 441 30.75 10.86 22.12
C TRP A 441 31.88 10.90 21.07
N ARG A 442 32.99 10.18 21.31
CA ARG A 442 34.11 10.11 20.35
C ARG A 442 33.72 9.42 19.04
N ARG A 443 32.84 8.42 19.09
CA ARG A 443 32.32 7.71 17.91
C ARG A 443 31.33 8.56 17.14
N GLN A 444 30.44 9.29 17.83
CA GLN A 444 29.48 10.19 17.20
C GLN A 444 30.17 11.26 16.34
N GLN A 445 31.29 11.82 16.81
CA GLN A 445 32.10 12.79 16.04
C GLN A 445 32.84 12.16 14.84
N ARG A 446 33.35 10.93 14.95
CA ARG A 446 34.04 10.26 13.84
C ARG A 446 33.06 9.74 12.79
N VAL A 447 31.93 9.19 13.21
CA VAL A 447 30.96 8.57 12.31
C VAL A 447 30.14 9.62 11.58
N SER A 448 29.79 10.76 12.17
CA SER A 448 29.19 11.88 11.40
C SER A 448 30.01 12.25 10.16
N SER A 449 31.35 12.17 10.23
CA SER A 449 32.22 12.35 9.06
C SER A 449 32.21 11.16 8.07
N LEU A 450 32.04 9.92 8.54
CA LEU A 450 31.86 8.72 7.71
C LEU A 450 30.49 8.67 7.05
N THR A 451 29.43 9.10 7.73
CA THR A 451 28.06 9.18 7.22
C THR A 451 27.99 10.19 6.08
N VAL A 452 28.64 11.36 6.22
CA VAL A 452 28.80 12.32 5.12
C VAL A 452 29.57 11.69 3.95
N LYS A 453 30.58 10.85 4.21
CA LYS A 453 31.33 10.14 3.15
C LYS A 453 30.52 9.03 2.48
N LEU A 454 29.73 8.25 3.22
CA LEU A 454 28.85 7.20 2.67
C LEU A 454 27.73 7.81 1.83
N LYS A 455 27.14 8.93 2.29
CA LYS A 455 26.19 9.73 1.48
C LYS A 455 26.82 10.38 0.25
N LYS A 456 28.15 10.62 0.25
CA LYS A 456 28.90 11.22 -0.87
C LYS A 456 29.65 10.20 -1.73
N ALA A 457 29.64 8.91 -1.40
CA ALA A 457 30.42 7.92 -2.13
C ALA A 457 29.91 7.81 -3.58
N PRO A 458 30.79 7.78 -4.59
CA PRO A 458 30.43 7.80 -6.01
C PRO A 458 29.62 6.58 -6.48
N SER A 459 29.39 5.58 -5.62
CA SER A 459 28.40 4.52 -5.86
C SER A 459 26.94 5.03 -5.92
N ILE A 460 26.70 6.28 -5.51
CA ILE A 460 25.42 7.00 -5.66
C ILE A 460 25.37 7.80 -6.99
N GLN A 461 26.49 7.94 -7.70
CA GLN A 461 26.54 8.55 -9.04
C GLN A 461 26.36 7.50 -10.14
N ILE A 462 25.38 6.61 -9.99
CA ILE A 462 24.83 5.94 -11.15
C ILE A 462 24.09 7.04 -11.92
N ASN A 463 24.34 7.13 -13.22
CA ASN A 463 23.59 7.98 -14.15
C ASN A 463 22.10 7.61 -14.00
N HIS A 464 21.38 8.25 -13.07
CA HIS A 464 19.99 7.92 -12.85
C HIS A 464 19.24 8.39 -14.09
N ALA A 465 18.52 7.44 -14.70
CA ALA A 465 17.52 7.76 -15.68
C ALA A 465 16.65 8.91 -15.15
N PRO A 466 16.37 9.96 -15.94
CA PRO A 466 15.69 11.14 -15.43
C PRO A 466 14.37 10.74 -14.76
N LEU A 467 14.16 11.19 -13.53
CA LEU A 467 12.98 10.89 -12.74
C LEU A 467 11.88 11.92 -13.01
N ILE A 468 10.78 11.46 -13.58
CA ILE A 468 9.59 12.26 -13.89
C ILE A 468 8.57 12.02 -12.78
N LEU A 469 8.22 13.07 -12.04
CA LEU A 469 7.15 13.05 -11.04
C LEU A 469 5.85 13.55 -11.66
N ALA A 470 4.83 12.71 -11.75
CA ALA A 470 3.47 13.10 -12.07
C ALA A 470 2.66 13.27 -10.78
N ALA A 471 2.36 14.50 -10.41
CA ALA A 471 1.44 14.80 -9.30
C ALA A 471 0.00 14.81 -9.84
N VAL A 472 -0.76 13.78 -9.49
CA VAL A 472 -2.12 13.53 -10.00
C VAL A 472 -3.10 13.63 -8.84
N ASP A 473 -4.01 14.60 -8.92
CA ASP A 473 -5.17 14.64 -8.05
C ASP A 473 -6.25 13.73 -8.64
N ILE A 474 -6.30 12.49 -8.14
CA ILE A 474 -7.19 11.44 -8.67
C ILE A 474 -8.66 11.73 -8.33
N ASN A 475 -8.90 12.47 -7.25
CA ASN A 475 -10.24 12.86 -6.82
C ASN A 475 -10.70 14.17 -7.50
N HIS A 476 -9.88 14.73 -8.39
CA HIS A 476 -10.23 15.96 -9.09
C HIS A 476 -11.39 15.72 -10.07
N PRO A 477 -12.44 16.57 -10.07
CA PRO A 477 -13.63 16.36 -10.92
C PRO A 477 -13.36 16.53 -12.42
N ASP A 478 -12.30 17.27 -12.78
CA ASP A 478 -11.91 17.49 -14.18
C ASP A 478 -11.13 16.29 -14.75
N VAL A 479 -11.86 15.33 -15.33
CA VAL A 479 -11.30 14.14 -16.01
C VAL A 479 -10.41 14.55 -17.19
N LEU A 480 -10.75 15.63 -17.91
CA LEU A 480 -9.96 16.10 -19.05
C LEU A 480 -8.59 16.59 -18.61
N LEU A 481 -8.48 17.20 -17.43
CA LEU A 481 -7.20 17.58 -16.85
C LEU A 481 -6.34 16.34 -16.52
N GLN A 482 -6.93 15.29 -15.95
CA GLN A 482 -6.22 14.05 -15.65
C GLN A 482 -5.70 13.37 -16.93
N ASP A 483 -6.49 13.36 -18.00
CA ASP A 483 -6.10 12.85 -19.31
C ASP A 483 -4.96 13.67 -19.93
N ALA A 484 -5.06 15.01 -19.87
CA ALA A 484 -4.03 15.90 -20.37
C ALA A 484 -2.70 15.75 -19.61
N VAL A 485 -2.74 15.51 -18.30
CA VAL A 485 -1.54 15.17 -17.51
C VAL A 485 -0.96 13.85 -17.98
N GLY A 486 -1.78 12.83 -18.23
CA GLY A 486 -1.35 11.54 -18.77
C GLY A 486 -0.66 11.67 -20.13
N GLU A 487 -1.22 12.47 -21.04
CA GLU A 487 -0.59 12.78 -22.34
C GLU A 487 0.76 13.50 -22.18
N ALA A 488 0.84 14.44 -21.24
CA ALA A 488 2.09 15.16 -20.96
C ALA A 488 3.18 14.22 -20.43
N VAL A 489 2.81 13.30 -19.53
CA VAL A 489 3.71 12.25 -19.04
C VAL A 489 4.19 11.36 -20.19
N ASN A 490 3.27 10.85 -21.02
CA ASN A 490 3.62 10.02 -22.18
C ASN A 490 4.55 10.76 -23.17
N ARG A 491 4.35 12.05 -23.39
CA ARG A 491 5.28 12.88 -24.19
C ARG A 491 6.65 13.00 -23.55
N ALA A 492 6.73 13.18 -22.23
CA ALA A 492 7.99 13.30 -21.51
C ALA A 492 8.78 11.99 -21.53
N LEU A 493 8.10 10.85 -21.34
CA LEU A 493 8.69 9.52 -21.40
C LEU A 493 9.21 9.16 -22.80
N ARG A 494 8.50 9.53 -23.87
CA ARG A 494 8.99 9.33 -25.24
C ARG A 494 10.25 10.13 -25.55
N ARG A 495 10.42 11.32 -24.95
CA ARG A 495 11.64 12.14 -25.11
C ARG A 495 12.83 11.57 -24.34
N HIS A 496 12.57 10.87 -23.24
CA HIS A 496 13.59 10.26 -22.41
C HIS A 496 13.30 8.77 -22.22
N PRO A 497 13.66 7.91 -23.21
CA PRO A 497 13.28 6.50 -23.22
C PRO A 497 13.80 5.69 -22.04
N HIS A 498 14.74 6.20 -21.26
CA HIS A 498 15.26 5.55 -20.05
C HIS A 498 14.61 6.07 -18.76
N SER A 499 13.85 7.17 -18.78
CA SER A 499 13.28 7.83 -17.59
C SER A 499 12.45 6.92 -16.69
N ARG A 500 12.51 7.17 -15.39
CA ARG A 500 11.57 6.57 -14.43
C ARG A 500 10.38 7.50 -14.25
N LEU A 501 9.21 6.93 -14.02
CA LEU A 501 7.98 7.64 -13.69
C LEU A 501 7.65 7.38 -12.22
N THR A 502 7.44 8.43 -11.46
CA THR A 502 6.78 8.35 -10.16
C THR A 502 5.45 9.06 -10.29
N CYS A 503 4.37 8.40 -9.93
CA CYS A 503 3.06 9.01 -9.81
C CYS A 503 2.74 9.20 -8.34
N LEU A 504 2.30 10.39 -7.99
CA LEU A 504 2.06 10.79 -6.62
C LEU A 504 0.67 11.40 -6.51
N SER A 505 -0.12 10.87 -5.59
CA SER A 505 -1.41 11.42 -5.19
C SER A 505 -1.36 11.83 -3.73
N ILE A 506 -1.99 12.96 -3.39
CA ILE A 506 -2.05 13.46 -2.01
C ILE A 506 -3.51 13.50 -1.58
N VAL A 507 -3.82 12.77 -0.52
CA VAL A 507 -5.14 12.77 0.10
C VAL A 507 -5.12 13.79 1.24
N THR A 508 -5.97 14.81 1.15
CA THR A 508 -6.12 15.81 2.21
C THR A 508 -7.18 15.35 3.21
N ASN A 509 -6.81 15.23 4.49
CA ASN A 509 -7.76 14.85 5.54
C ASN A 509 -8.77 15.98 5.81
N ASN A 510 -10.06 15.72 5.57
CA ASN A 510 -11.14 16.51 6.15
C ASN A 510 -11.33 16.06 7.61
N VAL A 511 -10.95 16.92 8.55
CA VAL A 511 -11.08 16.66 9.99
C VAL A 511 -12.58 16.53 10.34
N GLY A 512 -13.07 15.32 10.67
CA GLY A 512 -14.43 15.17 11.21
C GLY A 512 -15.14 13.83 11.05
N GLU A 513 -14.69 12.91 10.20
CA GLU A 513 -15.38 11.63 9.95
C GLU A 513 -14.50 10.43 10.31
N GLU A 514 -14.59 9.95 11.55
CA GLU A 514 -13.97 8.68 11.97
C GLU A 514 -14.96 7.54 11.77
N SER A 515 -14.80 6.79 10.68
CA SER A 515 -15.49 5.52 10.42
C SER A 515 -14.46 4.48 9.95
N ALA A 516 -14.80 3.18 9.99
CA ALA A 516 -13.90 2.13 9.49
C ALA A 516 -13.53 2.33 8.00
N GLU A 517 -14.38 3.03 7.25
CA GLU A 517 -14.26 3.33 5.82
C GLU A 517 -13.35 4.55 5.55
N SER A 518 -13.07 5.37 6.56
CA SER A 518 -12.15 6.52 6.48
C SER A 518 -10.76 6.22 7.03
N SER A 519 -10.42 4.95 7.26
CA SER A 519 -9.09 4.56 7.75
C SER A 519 -7.98 4.83 6.74
N GLU A 520 -6.81 5.20 7.25
CA GLU A 520 -5.62 5.58 6.46
C GLU A 520 -5.23 4.47 5.46
N SER A 521 -5.17 3.22 5.90
CA SER A 521 -4.81 2.07 5.04
C SER A 521 -5.83 1.81 3.94
N VAL A 522 -7.12 1.99 4.20
CA VAL A 522 -8.20 1.83 3.21
C VAL A 522 -8.14 2.94 2.18
N ARG A 523 -8.00 4.21 2.61
CA ARG A 523 -7.85 5.36 1.70
C ARG A 523 -6.59 5.26 0.84
N HIS A 524 -5.47 4.86 1.45
CA HIS A 524 -4.23 4.61 0.75
C HIS A 524 -4.44 3.56 -0.33
N HIS A 525 -5.01 2.41 0.03
CA HIS A 525 -5.31 1.33 -0.92
C HIS A 525 -6.21 1.81 -2.06
N GLN A 526 -7.36 2.41 -1.78
CA GLN A 526 -8.31 2.90 -2.80
C GLN A 526 -7.67 3.92 -3.75
N THR A 527 -6.94 4.90 -3.20
CA THR A 527 -6.26 5.92 -3.99
C THR A 527 -5.17 5.30 -4.87
N LEU A 528 -4.42 4.33 -4.32
CA LEU A 528 -3.41 3.60 -5.06
C LEU A 528 -4.03 2.81 -6.22
N GLN A 529 -5.16 2.15 -6.02
CA GLN A 529 -5.88 1.45 -7.09
C GLN A 529 -6.25 2.40 -8.22
N ALA A 530 -6.79 3.57 -7.87
CA ALA A 530 -7.17 4.58 -8.84
C ALA A 530 -5.94 5.13 -9.60
N LEU A 531 -4.80 5.28 -8.91
CA LEU A 531 -3.54 5.72 -9.52
C LEU A 531 -2.98 4.66 -10.47
N GLN A 532 -3.06 3.38 -10.08
CA GLN A 532 -2.69 2.24 -10.95
C GLN A 532 -3.53 2.22 -12.23
N ARG A 533 -4.85 2.43 -12.13
CA ARG A 533 -5.73 2.52 -13.31
C ARG A 533 -5.35 3.68 -14.21
N TRP A 534 -5.00 4.83 -13.64
CA TRP A 534 -4.54 6.00 -14.38
C TRP A 534 -3.21 5.71 -15.11
N VAL A 535 -2.24 5.09 -14.43
CA VAL A 535 -0.91 4.76 -15.00
C VAL A 535 -0.97 3.67 -16.07
N ARG A 536 -1.90 2.71 -16.03
CA ARG A 536 -2.04 1.68 -17.08
C ARG A 536 -2.29 2.26 -18.49
N ARG A 537 -2.67 3.55 -18.58
CA ARG A 537 -2.76 4.29 -19.85
C ARG A 537 -1.38 4.68 -20.42
N SER A 538 -0.31 4.52 -19.64
CA SER A 538 1.07 4.68 -20.07
C SER A 538 1.66 3.32 -20.46
N GLU A 539 2.36 3.25 -21.59
CA GLU A 539 2.98 2.01 -22.11
C GLU A 539 4.30 1.66 -21.38
N LEU A 540 4.44 2.03 -20.10
CA LEU A 540 5.69 1.83 -19.37
C LEU A 540 5.79 0.42 -18.76
N PRO A 541 6.99 -0.18 -18.78
CA PRO A 541 7.28 -1.35 -17.95
C PRO A 541 7.08 -1.04 -16.46
N GLU A 542 6.46 -1.96 -15.71
CA GLU A 542 6.19 -1.81 -14.27
C GLU A 542 7.43 -1.45 -13.45
N GLU A 543 8.60 -1.96 -13.84
CA GLU A 543 9.89 -1.74 -13.17
C GLU A 543 10.37 -0.28 -13.21
N ARG A 544 9.77 0.54 -14.07
CA ARG A 544 10.10 1.96 -14.24
C ARG A 544 9.05 2.90 -13.68
N CYS A 545 8.00 2.37 -13.05
CA CYS A 545 6.95 3.16 -12.46
C CYS A 545 6.83 2.92 -10.94
N THR A 546 6.82 3.99 -10.15
CA THR A 546 6.37 3.93 -8.75
C THR A 546 5.13 4.74 -8.53
N LEU A 547 4.31 4.27 -7.59
CA LEU A 547 3.06 4.88 -7.21
C LEU A 547 3.13 5.20 -5.72
N HIS A 548 2.79 6.44 -5.36
CA HIS A 548 2.84 6.91 -3.98
C HIS A 548 1.55 7.60 -3.62
N VAL A 549 1.02 7.27 -2.45
CA VAL A 549 -0.13 7.95 -1.86
C VAL A 549 0.27 8.50 -0.51
N PHE A 550 0.27 9.82 -0.39
CA PHE A 550 0.55 10.50 0.87
C PHE A 550 -0.71 11.12 1.46
N GLU A 551 -0.86 11.02 2.77
CA GLU A 551 -1.80 11.87 3.50
C GLU A 551 -1.07 13.12 4.00
N ASP A 552 -1.49 14.29 3.54
CA ASP A 552 -0.88 15.56 3.94
C ASP A 552 -1.87 16.72 3.77
N SER A 553 -1.83 17.69 4.70
CA SER A 553 -2.62 18.92 4.61
C SER A 553 -1.96 20.00 3.77
N ASP A 554 -0.67 19.86 3.43
CA ASP A 554 0.07 20.73 2.50
C ASP A 554 0.54 19.96 1.24
N PRO A 555 -0.33 19.79 0.23
CA PRO A 555 0.02 19.05 -0.98
C PRO A 555 1.23 19.64 -1.73
N ALA A 556 1.32 20.97 -1.80
CA ALA A 556 2.42 21.64 -2.49
C ALA A 556 3.75 21.39 -1.78
N GLY A 557 3.79 21.57 -0.46
CA GLY A 557 4.99 21.31 0.35
C GLY A 557 5.42 19.84 0.29
N ARG A 558 4.47 18.90 0.30
CA ARG A 558 4.76 17.47 0.18
C ARG A 558 5.33 17.09 -1.19
N ILE A 559 4.78 17.61 -2.30
CA ILE A 559 5.32 17.38 -3.66
C ILE A 559 6.75 17.90 -3.77
N VAL A 560 7.00 19.14 -3.31
CA VAL A 560 8.34 19.75 -3.35
C VAL A 560 9.31 18.95 -2.48
N LYS A 561 8.90 18.58 -1.26
CA LYS A 561 9.72 17.76 -0.36
C LYS A 561 10.05 16.41 -1.01
N TYR A 562 9.09 15.74 -1.64
CA TYR A 562 9.35 14.50 -2.35
C TYR A 562 10.38 14.73 -3.48
N ALA A 563 10.19 15.77 -4.29
CA ALA A 563 11.09 16.09 -5.40
C ALA A 563 12.53 16.35 -4.98
N VAL A 564 12.74 17.11 -3.89
CA VAL A 564 14.07 17.38 -3.32
C VAL A 564 14.77 16.11 -2.86
N ASN A 565 14.05 15.25 -2.14
CA ASN A 565 14.67 14.08 -1.51
C ASN A 565 14.91 12.92 -2.47
N ASN A 566 14.14 12.83 -3.55
CA ASN A 566 14.27 11.80 -4.56
C ASN A 566 15.00 12.28 -5.83
N HIS A 567 15.56 13.49 -5.81
CA HIS A 567 16.27 14.09 -6.95
C HIS A 567 15.47 14.07 -8.25
N VAL A 568 14.18 14.46 -8.18
CA VAL A 568 13.29 14.53 -9.34
C VAL A 568 13.78 15.55 -10.35
N ASP A 569 13.82 15.20 -11.63
CA ASP A 569 14.27 16.06 -12.73
C ASP A 569 13.13 16.90 -13.34
N VAL A 570 11.93 16.32 -13.39
CA VAL A 570 10.74 16.97 -13.99
C VAL A 570 9.51 16.68 -13.15
N ILE A 571 8.78 17.72 -12.75
CA ILE A 571 7.45 17.62 -12.14
C ILE A 571 6.41 17.93 -13.21
N ILE A 572 5.41 17.07 -13.39
CA ILE A 572 4.22 17.31 -14.19
C ILE A 572 3.03 17.37 -13.24
N VAL A 573 2.28 18.46 -13.27
CA VAL A 573 1.14 18.68 -12.36
C VAL A 573 -0.03 19.35 -13.07
N GLY A 574 -1.25 18.94 -12.74
CA GLY A 574 -2.47 19.57 -13.24
C GLY A 574 -2.74 20.91 -12.55
N GLY A 575 -2.95 21.98 -13.33
CA GLY A 575 -3.31 23.30 -12.81
C GLY A 575 -4.81 23.53 -12.85
N THR A 576 -5.44 23.68 -11.68
CA THR A 576 -6.88 23.96 -11.58
C THR A 576 -7.21 25.40 -11.95
N ARG A 577 -8.37 25.62 -12.56
CA ARG A 577 -8.79 26.90 -13.16
C ARG A 577 -9.38 27.92 -12.18
N LYS A 578 -9.36 27.70 -10.85
CA LYS A 578 -9.98 28.64 -9.90
C LYS A 578 -9.41 30.05 -10.12
N GLN A 579 -10.24 30.91 -10.70
CA GLN A 579 -10.00 32.33 -10.88
C GLN A 579 -9.83 32.96 -9.50
N HIS A 580 -8.58 33.16 -9.07
CA HIS A 580 -8.29 34.11 -8.01
C HIS A 580 -8.33 35.53 -8.57
N TYR A 581 -9.54 36.05 -8.82
CA TYR A 581 -9.75 37.50 -8.93
C TYR A 581 -9.87 38.17 -7.54
N LEU A 582 -9.74 37.41 -6.46
CA LEU A 582 -9.56 37.92 -5.10
C LEU A 582 -8.23 37.40 -4.56
N LEU A 583 -7.19 38.24 -4.71
CA LEU A 583 -5.94 38.17 -3.96
C LEU A 583 -6.25 38.41 -2.47
N GLY A 584 -6.69 37.36 -1.79
CA GLY A 584 -6.37 37.19 -0.38
C GLY A 584 -4.89 36.81 -0.27
N LEU A 585 -4.21 37.26 0.78
CA LEU A 585 -2.75 37.22 1.04
C LEU A 585 -2.06 35.82 1.02
N GLY A 586 -2.67 34.76 0.48
CA GLY A 586 -2.11 33.40 0.40
C GLY A 586 -1.65 33.01 -1.02
N ARG A 587 -0.50 32.31 -1.11
CA ARG A 587 0.03 31.76 -2.37
C ARG A 587 -0.73 30.52 -2.81
N SER A 588 -0.96 30.34 -4.11
CA SER A 588 -1.56 29.11 -4.64
C SER A 588 -0.59 27.92 -4.55
N ASN A 589 -1.10 26.69 -4.44
CA ASN A 589 -0.29 25.46 -4.44
C ASN A 589 0.62 25.36 -5.68
N MET A 590 0.13 25.80 -6.84
CA MET A 590 0.90 25.80 -8.09
C MET A 590 2.03 26.81 -8.10
N THR A 591 1.78 28.00 -7.56
CA THR A 591 2.82 29.03 -7.42
C THR A 591 3.93 28.52 -6.50
N ARG A 592 3.57 27.91 -5.36
CA ARG A 592 4.55 27.34 -4.41
C ARG A 592 5.39 26.23 -5.05
N ILE A 593 4.78 25.29 -5.77
CA ILE A 593 5.53 24.21 -6.43
C ILE A 593 6.54 24.78 -7.44
N VAL A 594 6.15 25.76 -8.26
CA VAL A 594 7.07 26.38 -9.24
C VAL A 594 8.21 27.15 -8.57
N GLU A 595 7.93 27.85 -7.47
CA GLU A 595 8.93 28.65 -6.75
C GLU A 595 9.93 27.80 -5.95
N GLU A 596 9.47 26.70 -5.36
CA GLU A 596 10.24 25.93 -4.38
C GLU A 596 10.81 24.62 -4.95
N ALA A 597 10.32 24.12 -6.09
CA ALA A 597 10.83 22.89 -6.68
C ALA A 597 12.29 23.03 -7.15
N PRO A 598 13.13 22.01 -6.94
CA PRO A 598 14.54 22.02 -7.34
C PRO A 598 14.75 21.73 -8.83
N CYS A 599 13.69 21.63 -9.61
CA CYS A 599 13.70 21.03 -10.94
C CYS A 599 12.65 21.64 -11.88
N SER A 600 12.56 21.14 -13.11
CA SER A 600 11.65 21.70 -14.11
C SER A 600 10.20 21.34 -13.78
N VAL A 601 9.31 22.33 -13.74
CA VAL A 601 7.88 22.12 -13.45
C VAL A 601 7.04 22.39 -14.69
N HIS A 602 6.29 21.40 -15.14
CA HIS A 602 5.33 21.48 -16.24
C HIS A 602 3.90 21.51 -15.66
N ILE A 603 3.27 22.68 -15.74
CA ILE A 603 1.86 22.84 -15.36
C ILE A 603 0.99 22.54 -16.57
N ILE A 604 0.13 21.54 -16.45
CA ILE A 604 -0.82 21.17 -17.49
C ILE A 604 -2.15 21.87 -17.23
N ARG A 605 -2.71 22.49 -18.27
CA ARG A 605 -4.01 23.16 -18.23
C ARG A 605 -4.80 22.75 -19.45
N VAL A 606 -6.09 22.46 -19.27
CA VAL A 606 -7.01 22.18 -20.38
C VAL A 606 -7.66 23.48 -20.91
N PRO A 607 -7.76 23.67 -22.24
CA PRO A 607 -8.49 24.78 -22.85
C PRO A 607 -9.99 24.76 -22.48
N LEU A 608 -10.71 25.87 -22.71
CA LEU A 608 -12.19 25.89 -22.56
C LEU A 608 -12.83 25.14 -23.72
#